data_AF-A0A5P8MA02-F1
#
_entry.id   AF-A0A5P8MA02-F1
#
_cell.length_a   1.000
_cell.length_b   1.000
_cell.length_c   1.000
_cell.angle_alpha   90.00
_cell.angle_beta   90.00
_cell.angle_gamma   90.00
#
_symmetry.space_group_name_H-M   'P 1'
#
loop_
_entity.id
_entity.type
_entity.pdbx_description
1 polymer ?
#
loop_
_entity_poly.entity_id
_entity_poly.type
_entity_poly.pdbx_seq_one_letter_code
_entity_poly.pdbx_strand_id
1 'polypeptide(L)'
;MQTTFQFSCIDDSHIRFNTPLTAPYGDGITLLITAHDDDRFLVSDQGYTIWNLESRGISMTRSGSARFDQLQKIVHNNYADFDPATLNIFMAGTRAVLPTMINAVLNTVLTVSDFAFSKVFLPE
;
A
#
# COMPACT_ATOMS: atom_id res chain seq x y z
N MET A 1 22.63 4.88 -8.10
CA MET A 1 22.69 3.65 -7.28
C MET A 1 21.56 2.76 -7.73
N GLN A 2 21.84 1.49 -8.04
CA GLN A 2 20.81 0.52 -8.40
C GLN A 2 20.12 0.12 -7.09
N THR A 3 18.92 0.62 -6.82
CA THR A 3 18.13 0.19 -5.67
C THR A 3 17.70 -1.25 -5.94
N THR A 4 18.37 -2.20 -5.28
CA THR A 4 18.00 -3.61 -5.29
C THR A 4 16.82 -3.85 -4.35
N PHE A 5 15.93 -4.78 -4.70
CA PHE A 5 14.95 -5.28 -3.74
C PHE A 5 15.66 -5.87 -2.51
N GLN A 6 15.14 -5.62 -1.31
CA GLN A 6 15.73 -6.12 -0.07
C GLN A 6 14.65 -6.61 0.88
N PHE A 7 14.76 -7.87 1.32
CA PHE A 7 14.02 -8.38 2.47
C PHE A 7 14.88 -8.28 3.72
N SER A 8 14.30 -7.89 4.84
CA SER A 8 15.01 -7.79 6.13
C SER A 8 14.08 -8.22 7.26
N CYS A 9 14.48 -9.23 8.02
CA CYS A 9 13.77 -9.61 9.24
C CYS A 9 13.92 -8.49 10.27
N ILE A 10 12.81 -7.99 10.80
CA ILE A 10 12.78 -7.04 11.90
C ILE A 10 12.78 -7.81 13.23
N ASP A 11 11.97 -8.86 13.30
CA ASP A 11 11.87 -9.82 14.41
C ASP A 11 11.34 -11.17 13.87
N ASP A 12 10.98 -12.09 14.78
CA ASP A 12 10.51 -13.44 14.45
C ASP A 12 9.20 -13.48 13.66
N SER A 13 8.41 -12.40 13.71
CA SER A 13 7.09 -12.28 13.08
C SER A 13 7.02 -11.22 11.98
N HIS A 14 8.03 -10.36 11.84
CA HIS A 14 7.99 -9.24 10.92
C HIS A 14 9.15 -9.25 9.91
N ILE A 15 8.81 -9.18 8.63
CA ILE A 15 9.76 -9.04 7.53
C ILE A 15 9.45 -7.75 6.79
N ARG A 16 10.43 -6.84 6.72
CA ARG A 16 10.37 -5.66 5.86
C ARG A 16 10.77 -6.03 4.44
N PHE A 17 9.99 -5.56 3.48
CA PHE A 17 10.32 -5.60 2.06
C PHE A 17 10.51 -4.18 1.53
N ASN A 18 11.77 -3.78 1.30
CA ASN A 18 12.11 -2.55 0.61
C ASN A 18 12.09 -2.83 -0.90
N THR A 19 11.19 -2.15 -1.60
CA THR A 19 11.07 -2.31 -3.06
C THR A 19 12.13 -1.46 -3.78
N PRO A 20 12.50 -1.81 -5.02
CA PRO A 20 13.38 -0.98 -5.83
C PRO A 20 12.66 0.26 -6.40
N LEU A 21 11.37 0.42 -6.11
CA LEU A 21 10.48 1.41 -6.71
C LEU A 21 10.34 2.64 -5.82
N THR A 22 10.08 3.76 -6.48
CA THR A 22 9.85 5.06 -5.85
C THR A 22 8.48 5.54 -6.26
N ALA A 23 7.73 6.09 -5.31
CA ALA A 23 6.45 6.73 -5.61
C ALA A 23 6.68 8.06 -6.36
N PRO A 24 5.68 8.62 -7.06
CA PRO A 24 5.80 9.88 -7.81
C PRO A 24 6.29 11.09 -7.01
N TYR A 25 6.14 11.05 -5.68
CA TYR A 25 6.61 12.08 -4.75
C TYR A 25 8.05 11.88 -4.25
N GLY A 26 8.77 10.89 -4.76
CA GLY A 26 10.21 10.69 -4.51
C GLY A 26 10.56 9.76 -3.34
N ASP A 27 9.59 9.29 -2.57
CA ASP A 27 9.85 8.36 -1.46
C ASP A 27 9.92 6.90 -1.94
N GLY A 28 10.78 6.10 -1.32
CA GLY A 28 10.85 4.67 -1.55
C GLY A 28 9.61 3.94 -1.01
N ILE A 29 9.18 2.89 -1.69
CA ILE A 29 8.03 2.08 -1.26
C ILE A 29 8.55 0.90 -0.42
N THR A 30 7.96 0.73 0.77
CA THR A 30 8.26 -0.36 1.71
C THR A 30 6.97 -1.05 2.09
N LEU A 31 6.99 -2.38 2.15
CA LEU A 31 5.90 -3.20 2.67
C LEU A 31 6.36 -3.94 3.93
N LEU A 32 5.44 -4.17 4.86
CA LEU A 32 5.63 -5.05 6.01
C LEU A 32 4.86 -6.35 5.78
N ILE A 33 5.56 -7.48 5.94
CA ILE A 33 4.99 -8.81 5.98
C ILE A 33 4.96 -9.23 7.46
N THR A 34 3.77 -9.43 8.01
CA THR A 34 3.56 -9.88 9.39
C THR A 34 3.08 -11.33 9.36
N ALA A 35 3.81 -12.21 10.02
CA ALA A 35 3.40 -13.59 10.26
C ALA A 35 2.55 -13.66 11.52
N HIS A 36 1.47 -14.43 11.45
CA HIS A 36 0.62 -14.77 12.57
C HIS A 36 0.65 -16.28 12.79
N ASP A 37 0.09 -16.72 13.92
CA ASP A 37 -0.16 -18.14 14.16
C ASP A 37 -1.05 -18.74 13.05
N ASP A 38 -0.91 -20.05 12.83
CA ASP A 38 -1.65 -20.85 11.85
C ASP A 38 -1.34 -20.55 10.36
N ASP A 39 -0.09 -20.24 10.03
CA ASP A 39 0.38 -19.99 8.65
C ASP A 39 -0.34 -18.82 7.95
N ARG A 40 -0.85 -17.87 8.75
CA ARG A 40 -1.49 -16.65 8.28
C ARG A 40 -0.50 -15.50 8.21
N PHE A 41 -0.67 -14.67 7.20
CA PHE A 41 0.17 -13.52 6.91
C PHE A 41 -0.69 -12.30 6.64
N LEU A 42 -0.15 -11.13 6.97
CA LEU A 42 -0.63 -9.82 6.57
C LEU A 42 0.50 -9.13 5.80
N VAL A 43 0.23 -8.68 4.58
CA VAL A 43 1.11 -7.75 3.86
C VAL A 43 0.47 -6.38 3.87
N SER A 44 1.23 -5.33 4.18
CA SER A 44 0.68 -4.00 4.45
C SER A 44 1.69 -2.90 4.15
N ASP A 45 1.21 -1.72 3.73
CA ASP A 45 2.02 -0.49 3.62
C ASP A 45 2.10 0.29 4.96
N GLN A 46 1.48 -0.24 6.00
CA GLN A 46 1.31 0.35 7.33
C GLN A 46 0.68 1.74 7.33
N GLY A 47 -0.19 2.02 6.34
CA GLY A 47 -0.88 3.29 6.18
C GLY A 47 0.00 4.45 5.72
N TYR A 48 1.25 4.17 5.36
CA TYR A 48 2.21 5.20 4.96
C TYR A 48 1.74 5.95 3.72
N THR A 49 1.25 5.27 2.68
CA THR A 49 0.94 5.92 1.41
C THR A 49 -0.17 6.95 1.57
N ILE A 50 -1.28 6.58 2.21
CA ILE A 50 -2.40 7.50 2.39
C ILE A 50 -2.04 8.63 3.35
N TRP A 51 -1.41 8.33 4.50
CA TRP A 51 -0.95 9.36 5.43
C TRP A 51 -0.04 10.40 4.75
N ASN A 52 0.87 9.93 3.90
CA ASN A 52 1.86 10.77 3.23
C ASN A 52 1.27 11.59 2.06
N LEU A 53 0.14 11.17 1.50
CA LEU A 53 -0.63 11.98 0.56
C LEU A 53 -1.40 13.08 1.30
N GLU A 54 -2.06 12.73 2.40
CA GLU A 54 -2.85 13.67 3.20
C GLU A 54 -1.97 14.72 3.88
N SER A 55 -0.78 14.35 4.34
CA SER A 55 0.21 15.30 4.90
C SER A 55 0.69 16.33 3.88
N ARG A 56 0.56 16.04 2.58
CA ARG A 56 0.85 16.95 1.45
C ARG A 56 -0.40 17.66 0.92
N GLY A 57 -1.53 17.57 1.63
CA GLY A 57 -2.78 18.24 1.26
C GLY A 57 -3.60 17.50 0.19
N ILE A 58 -3.26 16.26 -0.14
CA ILE A 58 -4.05 15.44 -1.07
C ILE A 58 -4.99 14.55 -0.25
N SER A 59 -6.22 15.03 -0.03
CA SER A 59 -7.24 14.26 0.71
C SER A 59 -7.68 13.04 -0.10
N MET A 60 -7.53 11.85 0.49
CA MET A 60 -7.89 10.57 -0.14
C MET A 60 -9.03 9.85 0.58
N THR A 61 -9.26 10.15 1.86
CA THR A 61 -10.22 9.42 2.71
C THR A 61 -11.54 10.14 2.96
N ARG A 62 -11.73 11.34 2.38
CA ARG A 62 -12.98 12.10 2.54
C ARG A 62 -14.16 11.33 1.93
N SER A 63 -15.02 10.80 2.79
CA SER A 63 -16.20 10.03 2.36
C SER A 63 -17.08 10.84 1.41
N GLY A 64 -17.52 10.19 0.33
CA GLY A 64 -18.33 10.80 -0.73
C GLY A 64 -17.55 11.64 -1.74
N SER A 65 -16.23 11.79 -1.59
CA SER A 65 -15.41 12.44 -2.61
C SER A 65 -15.09 11.47 -3.76
N ALA A 66 -14.94 12.01 -4.97
CA ALA A 66 -14.54 11.22 -6.14
C ALA A 66 -13.18 10.53 -5.95
N ARG A 67 -12.28 11.13 -5.16
CA ARG A 67 -10.98 10.53 -4.82
C ARG A 67 -11.13 9.31 -3.92
N PHE A 68 -12.01 9.37 -2.93
CA PHE A 68 -12.28 8.23 -2.06
C PHE A 68 -12.92 7.08 -2.82
N ASP A 69 -13.89 7.36 -3.69
CA ASP A 69 -14.49 6.35 -4.57
C ASP A 69 -13.44 5.71 -5.49
N GLN A 70 -12.50 6.52 -6.00
CA GLN A 70 -11.42 6.02 -6.85
C GLN A 70 -10.40 5.19 -6.06
N LEU A 71 -10.05 5.60 -4.83
CA LEU A 71 -9.22 4.80 -3.92
C LEU A 71 -9.85 3.41 -3.70
N GLN A 72 -11.15 3.37 -3.37
CA GLN A 72 -11.86 2.11 -3.17
C GLN A 72 -11.83 1.22 -4.41
N LYS A 73 -12.02 1.79 -5.61
CA LYS A 73 -11.91 1.05 -6.88
C LYS A 73 -10.50 0.50 -7.12
N ILE A 74 -9.47 1.31 -6.87
CA ILE A 74 -8.07 0.89 -7.05
C ILE A 74 -7.74 -0.27 -6.12
N VAL A 75 -8.10 -0.16 -4.85
CA VAL A 75 -7.92 -1.20 -3.82
C VAL A 75 -8.63 -2.49 -4.24
N HIS A 76 -9.90 -2.40 -4.61
CA HIS A 76 -10.70 -3.55 -5.05
C HIS A 76 -10.11 -4.24 -6.30
N ASN A 77 -9.76 -3.46 -7.33
CA ASN A 77 -9.26 -3.99 -8.60
C ASN A 77 -7.89 -4.67 -8.47
N ASN A 78 -7.12 -4.32 -7.44
CA ASN A 78 -5.82 -4.90 -7.16
C ASN A 78 -5.88 -6.02 -6.11
N TYR A 79 -7.08 -6.45 -5.71
CA TYR A 79 -7.31 -7.52 -4.73
C TYR A 79 -6.70 -7.23 -3.35
N ALA A 80 -6.60 -5.95 -2.99
CA ALA A 80 -6.20 -5.49 -1.67
C ALA A 80 -7.43 -5.03 -0.87
N ASP A 81 -7.22 -4.77 0.40
CA ASP A 81 -8.15 -4.16 1.34
C ASP A 81 -7.60 -2.80 1.80
N PHE A 82 -8.52 -1.95 2.27
CA PHE A 82 -8.20 -0.64 2.85
C PHE A 82 -8.95 -0.43 4.15
N ASP A 83 -8.23 -0.07 5.21
CA ASP A 83 -8.80 0.30 6.50
C ASP A 83 -8.70 1.83 6.71
N PRO A 84 -9.81 2.58 6.64
CA PRO A 84 -9.81 4.02 6.85
C PRO A 84 -9.39 4.46 8.26
N ALA A 85 -9.53 3.60 9.27
CA ALA A 85 -9.17 3.95 10.65
C ALA A 85 -7.65 3.98 10.85
N THR A 86 -6.93 3.11 10.16
CA THR A 86 -5.46 2.99 10.22
C THR A 86 -4.77 3.48 8.95
N LEU A 87 -5.54 3.91 7.95
CA LEU A 87 -5.10 4.30 6.60
C LEU A 87 -4.41 3.17 5.82
N ASN A 88 -4.54 1.94 6.30
CA ASN A 88 -3.71 0.83 5.88
C ASN A 88 -4.20 0.22 4.56
N ILE A 89 -3.30 0.07 3.59
CA ILE A 89 -3.51 -0.75 2.40
C ILE A 89 -2.87 -2.11 2.66
N PHE A 90 -3.66 -3.18 2.64
CA PHE A 90 -3.19 -4.49 3.04
C PHE A 90 -3.84 -5.64 2.28
N MET A 91 -3.30 -6.83 2.46
CA MET A 91 -3.95 -8.09 2.09
C MET A 91 -3.57 -9.14 3.13
N ALA A 92 -4.56 -9.93 3.58
CA ALA A 92 -4.37 -11.05 4.49
C ALA A 92 -4.57 -12.39 3.76
N GLY A 93 -3.82 -13.42 4.17
CA GLY A 93 -3.88 -14.73 3.50
C GLY A 93 -2.92 -15.74 4.10
N THR A 94 -2.84 -16.91 3.47
CA THR A 94 -1.90 -17.97 3.88
C THR A 94 -0.57 -17.84 3.16
N ARG A 95 0.47 -18.56 3.61
CA ARG A 95 1.77 -18.62 2.91
C ARG A 95 1.66 -18.95 1.44
N ALA A 96 0.72 -19.82 1.04
CA ALA A 96 0.52 -20.23 -0.35
C ALA A 96 0.22 -19.07 -1.31
N VAL A 97 -0.35 -17.96 -0.81
CA VAL A 97 -0.71 -16.78 -1.60
C VAL A 97 0.15 -15.56 -1.26
N LEU A 98 1.17 -15.71 -0.42
CA LEU A 98 2.03 -14.60 0.01
C LEU A 98 2.68 -13.82 -1.15
N PRO A 99 3.19 -14.45 -2.23
CA PRO A 99 3.69 -13.71 -3.39
C PRO A 99 2.60 -12.86 -4.05
N THR A 100 1.38 -13.37 -4.14
CA THR A 100 0.22 -12.64 -4.67
C THR A 100 -0.11 -11.44 -3.78
N MET A 101 -0.10 -11.62 -2.47
CA MET A 101 -0.35 -10.55 -1.50
C MET A 101 0.66 -9.41 -1.61
N ILE A 102 1.95 -9.74 -1.74
CA ILE A 102 3.01 -8.74 -1.94
C ILE A 102 2.74 -7.91 -3.20
N ASN A 103 2.42 -8.57 -4.32
CA ASN A 103 2.15 -7.88 -5.59
C ASN A 103 0.85 -7.06 -5.54
N ALA A 104 -0.20 -7.58 -4.91
CA ALA A 104 -1.48 -6.88 -4.75
C ALA A 104 -1.31 -5.55 -4.00
N VAL A 105 -0.64 -5.60 -2.83
CA VAL A 105 -0.39 -4.40 -2.02
C VAL A 105 0.55 -3.44 -2.74
N LEU A 106 1.65 -3.92 -3.34
CA LEU A 106 2.59 -3.08 -4.08
C LEU A 106 1.91 -2.36 -5.26
N ASN A 107 1.14 -3.08 -6.07
CA ASN A 107 0.42 -2.51 -7.20
C ASN A 107 -0.63 -1.49 -6.74
N THR A 108 -1.29 -1.74 -5.61
CA THR A 108 -2.23 -0.79 -5.01
C THR A 108 -1.52 0.49 -4.59
N VAL A 109 -0.42 0.39 -3.85
CA VAL A 109 0.39 1.54 -3.43
C VAL A 109 0.85 2.37 -4.63
N LEU A 110 1.37 1.72 -5.68
CA LEU A 110 1.80 2.40 -6.91
C LEU A 110 0.63 3.10 -7.60
N THR A 111 -0.47 2.39 -7.82
CA THR A 111 -1.63 2.93 -8.54
C THR A 111 -2.29 4.09 -7.79
N VAL A 112 -2.39 4.00 -6.46
CA VAL A 112 -2.89 5.10 -5.62
C VAL A 112 -1.97 6.31 -5.71
N SER A 113 -0.65 6.08 -5.62
CA SER A 113 0.34 7.17 -5.68
C SER A 113 0.35 7.85 -7.05
N ASP A 114 0.29 7.07 -8.13
CA ASP A 114 0.20 7.57 -9.51
C ASP A 114 -1.11 8.34 -9.73
N PHE A 115 -2.24 7.81 -9.26
CA PHE A 115 -3.53 8.48 -9.35
C PHE A 115 -3.51 9.84 -8.63
N ALA A 116 -3.00 9.88 -7.39
CA ALA A 116 -2.95 11.08 -6.58
C ALA A 116 -2.09 12.21 -7.20
N PHE A 117 -1.04 11.86 -7.94
CA PHE A 117 -0.15 12.80 -8.63
C PHE A 117 -0.42 12.96 -10.12
N SER A 118 -1.38 12.21 -10.67
CA SER A 118 -1.82 12.40 -12.04
C SER A 118 -2.51 13.76 -12.17
N LYS A 119 -2.29 14.47 -13.28
CA LYS A 119 -2.94 15.76 -13.58
C LYS A 119 -4.46 15.64 -13.82
N VAL A 120 -5.06 14.49 -13.51
CA VAL A 120 -6.51 14.28 -13.60
C VAL A 120 -7.14 14.96 -12.40
N PHE A 121 -7.54 16.22 -12.59
CA PHE A 121 -8.33 16.96 -11.62
C PHE A 121 -9.69 16.28 -11.44
N LEU A 122 -9.82 15.46 -10.40
CA LEU A 122 -11.13 15.15 -9.86
C LEU A 122 -11.52 16.29 -8.90
N PRO A 123 -12.66 16.98 -9.12
CA PRO A 123 -13.17 17.94 -8.15
C PRO A 123 -13.44 17.25 -6.80
N GLU A 124 -13.26 17.99 -5.72
CA GLU A 124 -13.58 17.52 -4.36
C GLU A 124 -15.08 17.39 -4.11
#